data_AF-A0A521VJW4-F1
#
_entry.id   AF-A0A521VJW4-F1
#
_cell.length_a   1.000
_cell.length_b   1.000
_cell.length_c   1.000
_cell.angle_alpha   90.00
_cell.angle_beta   90.00
_cell.angle_gamma   90.00
#
_symmetry.space_group_name_H-M   'P 1'
#
loop_
_entity.id
_entity.type
_entity.pdbx_description
1 polymer ?
#
loop_
_entity_poly.entity_id
_entity_poly.type
_entity_poly.pdbx_seq_one_letter_code
_entity_poly.pdbx_strand_id
1 'polypeptide(L)'
;MKPLPFTLLFLAFGFLLLPFISFAQHDLRENQAFFNSQMKEYQTWLDSNDLGNFFKTERLLVAPDKLTLYLFSASAKPSCDSLQAVWEQIGKAFDKEHHRKQLFHEKLLETWSVLTELPTDSMEILLRCDDPAKFSVRIYGEADGRILADEQNMKSLGSGTIEIPFNQLREIHTGGRLDSLGKKKTVGQVRLAIGDYLRKFYKGKGTPVLYNVRIDTSMSYYQEFTWEFTHLSNAVLKDEGFYEYHRIKIEVQDRNDKLEVSWQFTGKFGSGILFPPRRNDYKLVETYYPGAEKQYEYDLFKKITEYLQKQP
;
A
#
# COMPACT_ATOMS: atom_id res chain seq x y z
N MET A 1 -48.03 -35.20 35.19
CA MET A 1 -46.92 -35.26 34.22
C MET A 1 -47.53 -35.21 32.82
N LYS A 2 -47.31 -34.12 32.07
CA LYS A 2 -47.77 -33.98 30.68
C LYS A 2 -46.57 -34.23 29.75
N PRO A 3 -46.71 -34.98 28.66
CA PRO A 3 -45.61 -35.24 27.74
C PRO A 3 -45.25 -33.95 26.98
N LEU A 4 -43.96 -33.63 26.92
CA LEU A 4 -43.47 -32.56 26.04
C LEU A 4 -43.67 -32.96 24.57
N PRO A 5 -44.07 -32.02 23.70
CA PRO A 5 -44.30 -32.29 22.29
C PRO A 5 -42.96 -32.52 21.56
N PHE A 6 -42.82 -33.71 20.98
CA PHE A 6 -41.66 -34.17 20.21
C PHE A 6 -41.35 -33.32 18.96
N THR A 7 -42.26 -32.41 18.59
CA THR A 7 -42.17 -31.55 17.39
C THR A 7 -41.23 -30.35 17.53
N LEU A 8 -40.80 -29.98 18.74
CA LEU A 8 -39.83 -28.90 18.96
C LEU A 8 -38.36 -29.34 18.77
N LEU A 9 -38.08 -30.65 18.78
CA LEU A 9 -36.71 -31.15 18.64
C LEU A 9 -36.21 -31.15 17.18
N PHE A 10 -37.11 -31.28 16.20
CA PHE A 10 -36.75 -31.30 14.77
C PHE A 10 -36.48 -29.90 14.19
N LEU A 11 -37.10 -28.85 14.75
CA LEU A 11 -36.87 -27.46 14.33
C LEU A 11 -35.54 -26.89 14.86
N ALA A 12 -35.01 -27.44 15.96
CA ALA A 12 -33.69 -27.07 16.48
C ALA A 12 -32.53 -27.73 15.71
N PHE A 13 -32.75 -28.88 15.05
CA PHE A 13 -31.70 -29.58 14.31
C PHE A 13 -31.59 -29.13 12.83
N GLY A 14 -32.65 -28.55 12.25
CA GLY A 14 -32.62 -28.02 10.88
C GLY A 14 -31.80 -26.73 10.70
N PHE A 15 -31.52 -25.99 11.79
CA PHE A 15 -30.71 -24.78 11.75
C PHE A 15 -29.20 -25.02 11.94
N LEU A 16 -28.80 -26.23 12.32
CA LEU A 16 -27.39 -26.63 12.50
C LEU A 16 -26.74 -27.20 11.22
N LEU A 17 -27.50 -27.26 10.12
CA LEU A 17 -27.00 -27.64 8.79
C LEU A 17 -27.02 -26.45 7.81
N LEU A 18 -26.94 -25.22 8.30
CA LEU A 18 -26.49 -24.13 7.44
C LEU A 18 -25.02 -24.43 7.11
N PRO A 19 -24.66 -24.67 5.84
CA PRO A 19 -23.27 -24.79 5.47
C PRO A 19 -22.60 -23.51 5.95
N PHE A 20 -21.58 -23.64 6.80
CA PHE A 20 -20.60 -22.58 6.96
C PHE A 20 -20.21 -22.20 5.54
N ILE A 21 -20.66 -21.04 5.10
CA ILE A 21 -20.18 -20.42 3.88
C ILE A 21 -18.71 -20.15 4.22
N SER A 22 -17.84 -21.12 3.89
CA SER A 22 -16.42 -20.86 3.75
C SER A 22 -16.36 -19.59 2.91
N PHE A 23 -15.78 -18.53 3.46
CA PHE A 23 -15.33 -17.41 2.65
C PHE A 23 -14.48 -18.03 1.55
N ALA A 24 -15.06 -18.15 0.35
CA ALA A 24 -14.33 -18.65 -0.79
C ALA A 24 -13.20 -17.65 -0.97
N GLN A 25 -11.98 -18.10 -0.69
CA GLN A 25 -10.78 -17.37 -1.06
C GLN A 25 -10.88 -17.20 -2.57
N HIS A 26 -11.13 -15.97 -3.01
CA HIS A 26 -11.39 -15.68 -4.40
C HIS A 26 -10.13 -16.05 -5.18
N ASP A 27 -10.26 -17.01 -6.11
CA ASP A 27 -9.13 -17.51 -6.88
C ASP A 27 -8.52 -16.36 -7.68
N LEU A 28 -7.32 -15.94 -7.32
CA LEU A 28 -6.67 -14.78 -7.94
C LEU A 28 -6.49 -14.98 -9.45
N ARG A 29 -6.44 -16.22 -9.94
CA ARG A 29 -6.28 -16.52 -11.38
C ARG A 29 -7.43 -15.97 -12.22
N GLU A 30 -8.61 -15.79 -11.65
CA GLU A 30 -9.75 -15.15 -12.32
C GLU A 30 -9.44 -13.70 -12.73
N ASN A 31 -8.48 -13.06 -12.07
CA ASN A 31 -8.09 -11.66 -12.27
C ASN A 31 -6.74 -11.48 -12.99
N GLN A 32 -6.23 -12.51 -13.68
CA GLN A 32 -4.93 -12.49 -14.38
C GLN A 32 -4.75 -11.26 -15.30
N ALA A 33 -5.78 -10.90 -16.08
CA ALA A 33 -5.70 -9.78 -17.01
C ALA A 33 -5.55 -8.42 -16.28
N PHE A 34 -6.21 -8.28 -15.14
CA PHE A 34 -6.06 -7.11 -14.27
C PHE A 34 -4.63 -7.01 -13.74
N PHE A 35 -4.10 -8.09 -13.15
CA PHE A 35 -2.75 -8.07 -12.58
C PHE A 35 -1.66 -7.84 -13.64
N ASN A 36 -1.84 -8.37 -14.85
CA ASN A 36 -0.95 -8.07 -15.98
C ASN A 36 -0.96 -6.59 -16.37
N SER A 37 -2.10 -5.91 -16.25
CA SER A 37 -2.19 -4.46 -16.42
C SER A 37 -1.46 -3.72 -15.29
N GLN A 38 -1.68 -4.15 -14.04
CA GLN A 38 -1.02 -3.54 -12.88
C GLN A 38 0.50 -3.70 -12.92
N MET A 39 1.03 -4.81 -13.45
CA MET A 39 2.48 -4.99 -13.64
C MET A 39 3.08 -3.88 -14.52
N LYS A 40 2.36 -3.43 -15.56
CA LYS A 40 2.82 -2.33 -16.43
C LYS A 40 2.77 -0.98 -15.72
N GLU A 41 1.75 -0.76 -14.91
CA GLU A 41 1.66 0.44 -14.06
C GLU A 41 2.78 0.43 -13.01
N TYR A 42 3.14 -0.73 -12.45
CA TYR A 42 4.28 -0.87 -11.54
C TYR A 42 5.61 -0.55 -12.23
N GLN A 43 5.82 -0.99 -13.49
CA GLN A 43 6.98 -0.55 -14.26
C GLN A 43 7.00 0.96 -14.46
N THR A 44 5.85 1.55 -14.80
CA THR A 44 5.74 3.01 -14.99
C THR A 44 6.10 3.75 -13.69
N TRP A 45 5.69 3.22 -12.54
CA TRP A 45 6.09 3.73 -11.23
C TRP A 45 7.59 3.58 -10.97
N LEU A 46 8.20 2.44 -11.32
CA LEU A 46 9.66 2.27 -11.22
C LEU A 46 10.38 3.32 -12.09
N ASP A 47 9.92 3.50 -13.32
CA ASP A 47 10.50 4.46 -14.28
C ASP A 47 10.37 5.90 -13.77
N SER A 48 9.21 6.29 -13.21
CA SER A 48 8.97 7.65 -12.71
C SER A 48 9.80 8.02 -11.48
N ASN A 49 10.31 7.01 -10.77
CA ASN A 49 11.16 7.13 -9.58
C ASN A 49 12.64 6.77 -9.87
N ASP A 50 13.04 6.71 -11.14
CA ASP A 50 14.39 6.37 -11.60
C ASP A 50 14.88 4.96 -11.23
N LEU A 51 14.03 4.14 -10.61
CA LEU A 51 14.26 2.73 -10.31
C LEU A 51 14.21 1.85 -11.56
N GLY A 52 13.49 2.28 -12.60
CA GLY A 52 13.37 1.60 -13.88
C GLY A 52 14.69 1.39 -14.63
N ASN A 53 15.69 2.23 -14.33
CA ASN A 53 17.06 2.07 -14.85
C ASN A 53 17.78 0.85 -14.27
N PHE A 54 17.27 0.30 -13.18
CA PHE A 54 17.88 -0.77 -12.41
C PHE A 54 17.02 -2.04 -12.40
N PHE A 55 15.71 -1.86 -12.28
CA PHE A 55 14.74 -2.93 -12.13
C PHE A 55 13.72 -2.93 -13.26
N LYS A 56 13.44 -4.11 -13.80
CA LYS A 56 12.41 -4.31 -14.81
C LYS A 56 11.46 -5.42 -14.38
N THR A 57 10.17 -5.15 -14.52
CA THR A 57 9.11 -6.16 -14.44
C THR A 57 9.14 -7.01 -15.71
N GLU A 58 9.17 -8.33 -15.55
CA GLU A 58 9.24 -9.24 -16.70
C GLU A 58 8.17 -10.30 -16.66
N ARG A 59 7.95 -10.88 -15.47
CA ARG A 59 7.03 -12.00 -15.31
C ARG A 59 6.14 -11.79 -14.10
N LEU A 60 4.89 -12.22 -14.27
CA LEU A 60 3.92 -12.34 -13.20
C LEU A 60 3.47 -13.80 -13.11
N LEU A 61 3.50 -14.36 -11.91
CA LEU A 61 2.89 -15.66 -11.63
C LEU A 61 1.66 -15.43 -10.74
N VAL A 62 0.50 -15.86 -11.22
CA VAL A 62 -0.76 -15.80 -10.48
C VAL A 62 -1.12 -17.22 -10.06
N ALA A 63 -0.96 -17.51 -8.78
CA ALA A 63 -1.45 -18.72 -8.14
C ALA A 63 -2.84 -18.46 -7.54
N PRO A 64 -3.59 -19.49 -7.08
CA PRO A 64 -4.93 -19.30 -6.53
C PRO A 64 -5.01 -18.33 -5.35
N ASP A 65 -3.97 -18.32 -4.52
CA ASP A 65 -3.89 -17.60 -3.25
C ASP A 65 -2.69 -16.65 -3.15
N LYS A 66 -1.82 -16.64 -4.17
CA LYS A 66 -0.59 -15.85 -4.16
C LYS A 66 -0.27 -15.20 -5.50
N LEU A 67 0.15 -13.94 -5.43
CA LEU A 67 0.63 -13.16 -6.58
C LEU A 67 2.13 -12.90 -6.47
N THR A 68 2.92 -13.44 -7.41
CA THR A 68 4.39 -13.25 -7.45
C THR A 68 4.79 -12.37 -8.62
N LEU A 69 5.34 -11.19 -8.33
CA LEU A 69 5.96 -10.30 -9.31
C LEU A 69 7.47 -10.58 -9.41
N TYR A 70 7.97 -10.84 -10.61
CA TYR A 70 9.40 -11.01 -10.84
C TYR A 70 10.03 -9.71 -11.34
N LEU A 71 11.02 -9.23 -10.60
CA LEU A 71 11.91 -8.14 -10.98
C LEU A 71 13.26 -8.69 -11.43
N PHE A 72 13.79 -8.12 -12.50
CA PHE A 72 15.09 -8.44 -13.06
C PHE A 72 15.93 -7.18 -13.22
N SER A 73 17.22 -7.36 -13.48
CA SER A 73 18.09 -6.23 -13.82
C SER A 73 17.66 -5.61 -15.16
N ALA A 74 17.51 -4.29 -15.19
CA ALA A 74 17.27 -3.54 -16.42
C ALA A 74 18.54 -3.36 -17.29
N SER A 75 19.71 -3.76 -16.78
CA SER A 75 20.99 -3.68 -17.51
C SER A 75 20.98 -4.53 -18.77
N ALA A 76 21.52 -3.99 -19.87
CA ALA A 76 21.73 -4.74 -21.11
C ALA A 76 22.72 -5.91 -20.97
N LYS A 77 23.59 -5.87 -19.94
CA LYS A 77 24.49 -6.96 -19.55
C LYS A 77 24.25 -7.25 -18.07
N PRO A 78 23.18 -7.99 -17.74
CA PRO A 78 22.83 -8.26 -16.36
C PRO A 78 23.92 -9.13 -15.74
N SER A 79 24.43 -8.73 -14.58
CA SER A 79 25.30 -9.55 -13.75
C SER A 79 24.73 -9.58 -12.33
N CYS A 80 24.84 -10.73 -11.66
CA CYS A 80 24.35 -10.89 -10.30
C CYS A 80 25.08 -9.97 -9.31
N ASP A 81 26.41 -9.80 -9.48
CA ASP A 81 27.20 -8.89 -8.66
C ASP A 81 26.73 -7.43 -8.83
N SER A 82 26.44 -7.02 -10.07
CA SER A 82 25.91 -5.68 -10.35
C SER A 82 24.52 -5.50 -9.74
N LEU A 83 23.64 -6.49 -9.85
CA LEU A 83 22.29 -6.42 -9.29
C LEU A 83 22.31 -6.37 -7.75
N GLN A 84 23.17 -7.16 -7.11
CA GLN A 84 23.37 -7.14 -5.66
C GLN A 84 23.90 -5.78 -5.20
N ALA A 85 24.93 -5.25 -5.87
CA ALA A 85 25.48 -3.94 -5.54
C ALA A 85 24.45 -2.81 -5.68
N VAL A 86 23.61 -2.87 -6.72
CA VAL A 86 22.50 -1.94 -6.95
C VAL A 86 21.45 -2.05 -5.84
N TRP A 87 21.01 -3.27 -5.52
CA TRP A 87 20.06 -3.53 -4.43
C TRP A 87 20.54 -2.95 -3.10
N GLU A 88 21.77 -3.28 -2.71
CA GLU A 88 22.34 -2.82 -1.44
C GLU A 88 22.51 -1.30 -1.39
N GLN A 89 22.97 -0.67 -2.47
CA GLN A 89 23.17 0.78 -2.52
C GLN A 89 21.83 1.52 -2.45
N ILE A 90 20.83 1.05 -3.21
CA ILE A 90 19.51 1.67 -3.20
C ILE A 90 18.85 1.51 -1.84
N GLY A 91 18.86 0.31 -1.27
CA GLY A 91 18.33 0.05 0.07
C GLY A 91 18.98 0.94 1.11
N LYS A 92 20.32 0.96 1.20
CA LYS A 92 21.05 1.77 2.19
C LYS A 92 20.73 3.26 2.10
N ALA A 93 20.60 3.79 0.89
CA ALA A 93 20.46 5.21 0.72
C ALA A 93 19.00 5.67 0.84
N PHE A 94 18.02 4.87 0.39
CA PHE A 94 16.60 5.06 0.72
C PHE A 94 16.37 5.00 2.24
N ASP A 95 16.88 3.97 2.90
CA ASP A 95 16.72 3.79 4.35
C ASP A 95 17.35 4.96 5.14
N LYS A 96 18.45 5.52 4.63
CA LYS A 96 19.10 6.68 5.24
C LYS A 96 18.25 7.94 5.09
N GLU A 97 17.75 8.21 3.89
CA GLU A 97 16.90 9.37 3.59
C GLU A 97 15.61 9.34 4.41
N HIS A 98 15.00 8.17 4.55
CA HIS A 98 13.76 7.98 5.31
C HIS A 98 13.99 7.60 6.78
N HIS A 99 15.22 7.75 7.29
CA HIS A 99 15.59 7.47 8.69
C HIS A 99 15.15 6.08 9.20
N ARG A 100 15.17 5.06 8.34
CA ARG A 100 14.73 3.67 8.59
C ARG A 100 13.28 3.54 9.06
N LYS A 101 12.43 4.52 8.75
CA LYS A 101 11.00 4.51 9.12
C LYS A 101 10.17 3.64 8.19
N GLN A 102 10.57 3.58 6.93
CA GLN A 102 10.11 2.62 5.94
C GLN A 102 11.37 2.10 5.26
N LEU A 103 11.46 0.79 5.12
CA LEU A 103 12.57 0.15 4.43
C LEU A 103 12.26 0.06 2.93
N PHE A 104 13.29 0.09 2.10
CA PHE A 104 13.11 0.08 0.64
C PHE A 104 12.25 -1.09 0.14
N HIS A 105 12.48 -2.30 0.68
CA HIS A 105 11.72 -3.49 0.29
C HIS A 105 10.24 -3.39 0.70
N GLU A 106 9.93 -2.72 1.82
CA GLU A 106 8.57 -2.48 2.28
C GLU A 106 7.84 -1.57 1.29
N LYS A 107 8.46 -0.46 0.87
CA LYS A 107 7.88 0.44 -0.13
C LYS A 107 7.61 -0.28 -1.46
N LEU A 108 8.51 -1.15 -1.91
CA LEU A 108 8.30 -1.95 -3.13
C LEU A 108 7.04 -2.82 -3.03
N LEU A 109 6.88 -3.59 -1.94
CA LEU A 109 5.74 -4.50 -1.78
C LEU A 109 4.44 -3.75 -1.49
N GLU A 110 4.47 -2.69 -0.68
CA GLU A 110 3.29 -1.87 -0.40
C GLU A 110 2.75 -1.20 -1.67
N THR A 111 3.64 -0.69 -2.53
CA THR A 111 3.26 -0.11 -3.83
C THR A 111 2.57 -1.17 -4.70
N TRP A 112 3.10 -2.39 -4.69
CA TRP A 112 2.50 -3.50 -5.44
C TRP A 112 1.13 -3.92 -4.88
N SER A 113 1.00 -3.98 -3.55
CA SER A 113 -0.28 -4.20 -2.85
C SER A 113 -1.32 -3.14 -3.17
N VAL A 114 -0.91 -1.87 -3.22
CA VAL A 114 -1.82 -0.78 -3.60
C VAL A 114 -2.31 -0.97 -5.02
N LEU A 115 -1.43 -1.16 -6.01
CA LEU A 115 -1.83 -1.29 -7.42
C LEU A 115 -2.80 -2.46 -7.64
N THR A 116 -2.50 -3.60 -7.03
CA THR A 116 -3.27 -4.84 -7.20
C THR A 116 -4.48 -4.97 -6.29
N GLU A 117 -4.64 -4.07 -5.32
CA GLU A 117 -5.73 -4.12 -4.33
C GLU A 117 -5.77 -5.44 -3.54
N LEU A 118 -4.60 -6.06 -3.32
CA LEU A 118 -4.44 -7.26 -2.52
C LEU A 118 -3.72 -6.95 -1.21
N PRO A 119 -4.04 -7.67 -0.12
CA PRO A 119 -3.26 -7.58 1.11
C PRO A 119 -1.84 -8.13 0.88
N THR A 120 -0.87 -7.58 1.60
CA THR A 120 0.56 -7.89 1.42
C THR A 120 0.90 -9.36 1.70
N ASP A 121 0.12 -10.06 2.53
CA ASP A 121 0.28 -11.48 2.85
C ASP A 121 -0.10 -12.42 1.69
N SER A 122 -0.83 -11.92 0.68
CA SER A 122 -1.21 -12.66 -0.53
C SER A 122 -0.24 -12.41 -1.69
N MET A 123 0.93 -11.84 -1.41
CA MET A 123 1.82 -11.29 -2.44
C MET A 123 3.29 -11.53 -2.13
N GLU A 124 4.10 -11.57 -3.19
CA GLU A 124 5.55 -11.48 -3.06
C GLU A 124 6.18 -10.80 -4.29
N ILE A 125 7.34 -10.21 -4.08
CA ILE A 125 8.22 -9.72 -5.15
C ILE A 125 9.50 -10.55 -5.10
N LEU A 126 9.89 -11.13 -6.23
CA LEU A 126 11.15 -11.84 -6.37
C LEU A 126 12.09 -11.07 -7.30
N LEU A 127 13.16 -10.53 -6.73
CA LEU A 127 14.29 -9.99 -7.47
C LEU A 127 15.29 -11.13 -7.74
N ARG A 128 15.62 -11.39 -8.99
CA ARG A 128 16.63 -12.41 -9.35
C ARG A 128 17.46 -11.99 -10.55
N CYS A 129 18.71 -12.45 -10.59
CA CYS A 129 19.63 -12.21 -11.70
C CYS A 129 19.60 -13.32 -12.77
N ASP A 130 19.52 -14.58 -12.36
CA ASP A 130 19.53 -15.77 -13.23
C ASP A 130 18.63 -16.90 -12.68
N ASP A 131 18.56 -18.02 -13.41
CA ASP A 131 17.86 -19.24 -13.01
C ASP A 131 18.79 -20.45 -13.26
N PRO A 132 19.32 -21.13 -12.21
CA PRO A 132 19.12 -20.88 -10.78
C PRO A 132 19.82 -19.60 -10.29
N ALA A 133 19.15 -18.87 -9.39
CA ALA A 133 19.61 -17.56 -8.94
C ALA A 133 20.86 -17.65 -8.03
N LYS A 134 21.95 -16.98 -8.41
CA LYS A 134 23.12 -16.82 -7.53
C LYS A 134 22.92 -15.70 -6.51
N PHE A 135 22.25 -14.63 -6.92
CA PHE A 135 21.72 -13.58 -6.06
C PHE A 135 20.20 -13.49 -6.23
N SER A 136 19.47 -13.48 -5.12
CA SER A 136 18.03 -13.21 -5.13
C SER A 136 17.55 -12.54 -3.86
N VAL A 137 16.51 -11.71 -3.99
CA VAL A 137 15.77 -11.15 -2.86
C VAL A 137 14.32 -11.54 -3.00
N ARG A 138 13.78 -12.17 -1.97
CA ARG A 138 12.36 -12.49 -1.87
C ARG A 138 11.71 -11.57 -0.85
N ILE A 139 10.83 -10.70 -1.31
CA ILE A 139 10.07 -9.77 -0.48
C ILE A 139 8.65 -10.29 -0.32
N TYR A 140 8.14 -10.42 0.91
CA TYR A 140 6.82 -10.98 1.18
C TYR A 140 6.18 -10.37 2.43
N GLY A 141 4.85 -10.34 2.46
CA GLY A 141 4.09 -9.95 3.63
C GLY A 141 3.74 -11.15 4.51
N GLU A 142 3.64 -10.91 5.82
CA GLU A 142 3.08 -11.84 6.79
C GLU A 142 1.67 -11.41 7.20
N ALA A 143 0.87 -12.36 7.74
CA ALA A 143 -0.51 -12.11 8.13
C ALA A 143 -0.65 -11.06 9.26
N ASP A 144 0.41 -10.80 10.02
CA ASP A 144 0.46 -9.76 11.04
C ASP A 144 0.80 -8.36 10.49
N GLY A 145 0.93 -8.24 9.16
CA GLY A 145 1.20 -6.98 8.46
C GLY A 145 2.68 -6.67 8.27
N ARG A 146 3.60 -7.47 8.82
CA ARG A 146 5.04 -7.28 8.60
C ARG A 146 5.42 -7.58 7.16
N ILE A 147 6.40 -6.84 6.64
CA ILE A 147 6.97 -7.08 5.31
C ILE A 147 8.44 -7.43 5.48
N LEU A 148 8.82 -8.62 5.03
CA LEU A 148 10.15 -9.20 5.19
C LEU A 148 10.86 -9.31 3.84
N ALA A 149 12.18 -9.39 3.88
CA ALA A 149 13.04 -9.65 2.73
C ALA A 149 14.05 -10.76 3.07
N ASP A 150 13.96 -11.89 2.37
CA ASP A 150 14.95 -12.97 2.44
C ASP A 150 15.97 -12.79 1.31
N GLU A 151 17.24 -12.61 1.67
CA GLU A 151 18.33 -12.42 0.72
C GLU A 151 19.19 -13.67 0.59
N GLN A 152 19.34 -14.15 -0.63
CA GLN A 152 20.39 -15.10 -1.01
C GLN A 152 21.53 -14.31 -1.65
N ASN A 153 22.63 -14.19 -0.91
CA ASN A 153 23.78 -13.40 -1.32
C ASN A 153 24.87 -14.23 -2.00
N MET A 154 25.54 -13.64 -2.99
CA MET A 154 26.74 -14.22 -3.56
C MET A 154 27.94 -13.97 -2.64
N LYS A 155 28.83 -14.96 -2.50
CA LYS A 155 30.16 -14.73 -1.95
C LYS A 155 30.98 -13.97 -3.00
N SER A 156 30.92 -12.63 -2.97
CA SER A 156 31.68 -11.78 -3.89
C SER A 156 33.18 -12.06 -3.76
N LEU A 157 33.85 -12.33 -4.88
CA LEU A 157 35.31 -12.55 -4.97
C LEU A 157 36.07 -11.29 -5.40
N GLY A 158 35.43 -10.12 -5.51
CA GLY A 158 36.09 -8.89 -5.95
C GLY A 158 35.24 -7.65 -5.69
N SER A 159 35.83 -6.66 -5.02
CA SER A 159 35.24 -5.37 -4.68
C SER A 159 35.16 -4.44 -5.90
N GLY A 160 34.35 -4.81 -6.89
CA GLY A 160 33.96 -3.87 -7.94
C GLY A 160 33.01 -2.84 -7.34
N THR A 161 33.52 -1.69 -6.91
CA THR A 161 32.68 -0.56 -6.52
C THR A 161 32.00 -0.03 -7.77
N ILE A 162 30.75 -0.44 -8.00
CA ILE A 162 29.88 0.26 -8.95
C ILE A 162 29.47 1.54 -8.25
N GLU A 163 30.06 2.67 -8.62
CA GLU A 163 29.55 3.98 -8.22
C GLU A 163 28.22 4.21 -8.94
N ILE A 164 27.12 3.97 -8.25
CA ILE A 164 25.80 4.37 -8.73
C ILE A 164 25.63 5.83 -8.30
N PRO A 165 25.40 6.78 -9.23
CA PRO A 165 25.10 8.16 -8.87
C PRO A 165 23.72 8.22 -8.20
N PHE A 166 23.69 7.93 -6.91
CA PHE A 166 22.47 7.85 -6.09
C PHE A 166 21.81 9.23 -5.88
N ASN A 167 22.52 10.32 -6.17
CA ASN A 167 21.99 11.68 -6.14
C ASN A 167 20.90 11.96 -7.22
N GLN A 168 20.43 10.93 -7.91
CA GLN A 168 19.46 11.01 -9.00
C GLN A 168 18.14 10.29 -8.70
N LEU A 169 18.01 9.52 -7.61
CA LEU A 169 16.68 9.00 -7.27
C LEU A 169 15.79 10.17 -6.85
N ARG A 170 14.68 10.35 -7.56
CA ARG A 170 13.61 11.25 -7.12
C ARG A 170 13.17 10.87 -5.71
N GLU A 171 12.78 11.87 -4.93
CA GLU A 171 12.21 11.69 -3.59
C GLU A 171 10.97 10.79 -3.68
N ILE A 172 11.15 9.50 -3.38
CA ILE A 172 10.06 8.53 -3.36
C ILE A 172 9.14 8.90 -2.20
N HIS A 173 7.85 8.99 -2.48
CA HIS A 173 6.89 9.42 -1.48
C HIS A 173 6.65 8.34 -0.41
N THR A 174 6.96 8.64 0.85
CA THR A 174 6.87 7.71 2.00
C THR A 174 5.91 8.17 3.10
N GLY A 175 5.17 9.25 2.84
CA GLY A 175 4.27 9.85 3.81
C GLY A 175 4.94 10.85 4.76
N GLY A 176 4.38 11.03 5.96
CA GLY A 176 4.85 12.04 6.90
C GLY A 176 4.66 11.65 8.38
N ARG A 177 5.13 12.53 9.27
CA ARG A 177 5.08 12.32 10.72
C ARG A 177 4.84 13.62 11.47
N LEU A 178 4.06 13.52 12.54
CA LEU A 178 3.90 14.54 13.56
C LEU A 178 4.53 14.06 14.87
N ASP A 179 5.58 14.76 15.27
CA ASP A 179 6.21 14.53 16.57
C ASP A 179 5.48 15.34 17.66
N SER A 180 5.22 14.70 18.79
CA SER A 180 4.83 15.35 20.05
C SER A 180 3.42 15.93 20.10
N LEU A 181 2.40 15.08 20.23
CA LEU A 181 1.07 15.52 20.72
C LEU A 181 1.00 15.73 22.25
N GLY A 182 2.07 15.44 22.99
CA GLY A 182 2.14 15.49 24.46
C GLY A 182 1.23 14.44 25.14
N LYS A 183 1.54 14.04 26.39
CA LYS A 183 0.77 13.01 27.14
C LYS A 183 -0.68 13.37 27.49
N LYS A 184 -1.16 14.56 27.17
CA LYS A 184 -2.56 14.93 27.45
C LYS A 184 -3.56 14.06 26.69
N LYS A 185 -3.10 13.39 25.63
CA LYS A 185 -3.93 12.57 24.76
C LYS A 185 -3.47 11.12 24.81
N THR A 186 -4.43 10.21 24.73
CA THR A 186 -4.23 8.77 24.54
C THR A 186 -4.28 8.40 23.06
N VAL A 187 -3.73 7.24 22.70
CA VAL A 187 -3.82 6.68 21.34
C VAL A 187 -5.27 6.66 20.84
N GLY A 188 -6.21 6.19 21.67
CA GLY A 188 -7.64 6.13 21.34
C GLY A 188 -8.25 7.51 21.06
N GLN A 189 -7.90 8.54 21.84
CA GLN A 189 -8.38 9.91 21.60
C GLN A 189 -7.83 10.48 20.29
N VAL A 190 -6.55 10.27 20.00
CA VAL A 190 -5.93 10.74 18.75
C VAL A 190 -6.58 10.04 17.55
N ARG A 191 -6.72 8.72 17.60
CA ARG A 191 -7.39 7.93 16.56
C ARG A 191 -8.81 8.43 16.29
N LEU A 192 -9.63 8.60 17.33
CA LEU A 192 -11.00 9.09 17.18
C LEU A 192 -11.04 10.49 16.58
N ALA A 193 -10.17 11.39 17.04
CA ALA A 193 -10.09 12.75 16.52
C ALA A 193 -9.68 12.78 15.03
N ILE A 194 -8.68 11.99 14.63
CA ILE A 194 -8.29 11.83 13.23
C ILE A 194 -9.45 11.29 12.39
N GLY A 195 -10.10 10.22 12.85
CA GLY A 195 -11.23 9.62 12.13
C GLY A 195 -12.42 10.57 11.98
N ASP A 196 -12.73 11.36 13.00
CA ASP A 196 -13.77 12.38 12.95
C ASP A 196 -13.42 13.51 11.99
N TYR A 197 -12.16 13.94 11.99
CA TYR A 197 -11.68 14.94 11.04
C TYR A 197 -11.80 14.43 9.60
N LEU A 198 -11.27 13.24 9.31
CA LEU A 198 -11.27 12.65 7.97
C LEU A 198 -12.70 12.46 7.44
N ARG A 199 -13.62 11.93 8.26
CA ARG A 199 -15.04 11.82 7.87
C ARG A 199 -15.63 13.16 7.48
N LYS A 200 -15.43 14.21 8.29
CA LYS A 200 -15.94 15.56 8.02
C LYS A 200 -15.29 16.16 6.77
N PHE A 201 -13.98 16.01 6.63
CA PHE A 201 -13.20 16.54 5.53
C PHE A 201 -13.59 15.94 4.17
N TYR A 202 -13.84 14.63 4.13
CA TYR A 202 -14.18 13.92 2.90
C TYR A 202 -15.68 13.89 2.57
N LYS A 203 -16.58 14.13 3.53
CA LYS A 203 -18.04 14.05 3.34
C LYS A 203 -18.55 14.81 2.10
N GLY A 204 -17.97 15.97 1.79
CA GLY A 204 -18.38 16.84 0.68
C GLY A 204 -17.54 16.69 -0.61
N LYS A 205 -16.67 15.69 -0.70
CA LYS A 205 -15.73 15.52 -1.83
C LYS A 205 -16.19 14.50 -2.88
N GLY A 206 -17.47 14.14 -2.85
CA GLY A 206 -18.07 13.23 -3.82
C GLY A 206 -18.34 13.92 -5.15
N THR A 207 -18.80 13.17 -6.14
CA THR A 207 -19.24 13.73 -7.41
C THR A 207 -20.55 14.51 -7.19
N PRO A 208 -20.66 15.80 -7.57
CA PRO A 208 -21.75 16.71 -7.17
C PRO A 208 -23.19 16.25 -7.46
N VAL A 209 -23.39 15.26 -8.35
CA VAL A 209 -24.73 14.85 -8.82
C VAL A 209 -25.03 13.36 -8.60
N LEU A 210 -24.01 12.49 -8.54
CA LEU A 210 -24.22 11.04 -8.69
C LEU A 210 -23.77 10.20 -7.49
N TYR A 211 -22.69 10.57 -6.80
CA TYR A 211 -22.09 9.72 -5.77
C TYR A 211 -21.63 10.53 -4.56
N ASN A 212 -22.11 10.13 -3.40
CA ASN A 212 -21.46 10.49 -2.15
C ASN A 212 -20.13 9.72 -2.03
N VAL A 213 -19.17 10.30 -1.31
CA VAL A 213 -17.92 9.60 -0.98
C VAL A 213 -18.26 8.33 -0.21
N ARG A 214 -17.71 7.20 -0.67
CA ARG A 214 -17.75 5.95 0.09
C ARG A 214 -16.49 5.86 0.93
N ILE A 215 -16.69 5.59 2.20
CA ILE A 215 -15.63 5.52 3.22
C ILE A 215 -15.54 4.09 3.73
N ASP A 216 -14.37 3.49 3.65
CA ASP A 216 -14.06 2.17 4.19
C ASP A 216 -13.00 2.30 5.31
N THR A 217 -13.22 1.59 6.42
CA THR A 217 -12.33 1.57 7.59
C THR A 217 -12.05 0.15 8.07
N SER A 218 -12.34 -0.85 7.25
CA SER A 218 -12.26 -2.28 7.61
C SER A 218 -10.86 -2.72 8.05
N MET A 219 -9.81 -2.09 7.54
CA MET A 219 -8.41 -2.40 7.85
C MET A 219 -7.90 -1.53 9.01
N SER A 220 -8.36 -1.81 10.25
CA SER A 220 -8.01 -1.00 11.41
C SER A 220 -7.73 -1.78 12.71
N TYR A 221 -6.47 -1.84 13.13
CA TYR A 221 -6.01 -2.26 14.47
C TYR A 221 -5.89 -1.08 15.41
N TYR A 222 -5.82 -1.27 16.73
CA TYR A 222 -5.90 -0.15 17.70
C TYR A 222 -4.91 1.01 17.42
N GLN A 223 -3.65 0.68 17.15
CA GLN A 223 -2.56 1.66 16.91
C GLN A 223 -2.36 1.98 15.43
N GLU A 224 -2.79 1.10 14.52
CA GLU A 224 -2.61 1.24 13.07
C GLU A 224 -3.96 1.12 12.37
N PHE A 225 -4.34 2.14 11.60
CA PHE A 225 -5.63 2.14 10.94
C PHE A 225 -5.56 2.76 9.55
N THR A 226 -6.28 2.12 8.62
CA THR A 226 -6.37 2.54 7.23
C THR A 226 -7.76 3.07 6.94
N TRP A 227 -7.81 4.22 6.29
CA TRP A 227 -9.02 4.79 5.71
C TRP A 227 -8.93 4.78 4.20
N GLU A 228 -9.98 4.29 3.56
CA GLU A 228 -10.12 4.34 2.10
C GLU A 228 -11.32 5.18 1.71
N PHE A 229 -11.10 6.08 0.77
CA PHE A 229 -12.10 7.00 0.26
C PHE A 229 -12.23 6.76 -1.24
N THR A 230 -13.41 6.36 -1.69
CA THR A 230 -13.73 6.13 -3.11
C THR A 230 -14.83 7.09 -3.56
N HIS A 231 -15.03 7.18 -4.89
CA HIS A 231 -15.98 8.10 -5.51
C HIS A 231 -15.65 9.57 -5.21
N LEU A 232 -14.37 9.86 -5.02
CA LEU A 232 -13.89 11.22 -4.88
C LEU A 232 -13.83 11.89 -6.25
N SER A 233 -14.01 13.21 -6.25
CA SER A 233 -13.78 14.04 -7.42
C SER A 233 -13.25 15.40 -6.97
N ASN A 234 -12.35 15.98 -7.76
CA ASN A 234 -11.77 17.30 -7.53
C ASN A 234 -11.01 17.42 -6.19
N ALA A 235 -10.47 16.31 -5.68
CA ALA A 235 -9.80 16.22 -4.40
C ALA A 235 -8.32 16.63 -4.51
N VAL A 236 -7.44 15.78 -5.07
CA VAL A 236 -6.06 16.11 -5.43
C VAL A 236 -6.04 16.79 -6.79
N LEU A 237 -6.59 16.11 -7.81
CA LEU A 237 -6.66 16.64 -9.17
C LEU A 237 -7.83 17.61 -9.26
N LYS A 238 -7.61 18.83 -9.73
CA LYS A 238 -8.67 19.87 -9.80
C LYS A 238 -9.42 19.91 -11.13
N ASP A 239 -9.14 18.95 -12.00
CA ASP A 239 -9.70 18.87 -13.34
C ASP A 239 -10.99 18.05 -13.35
N GLU A 240 -11.98 18.52 -14.10
CA GLU A 240 -13.22 17.76 -14.32
C GLU A 240 -12.95 16.47 -15.10
N GLY A 241 -13.60 15.37 -14.71
CA GLY A 241 -13.53 14.08 -15.42
C GLY A 241 -12.62 13.02 -14.80
N PHE A 242 -12.02 13.30 -13.64
CA PHE A 242 -11.33 12.30 -12.84
C PHE A 242 -12.13 11.84 -11.63
N TYR A 243 -12.11 10.53 -11.42
CA TYR A 243 -12.50 9.90 -10.16
C TYR A 243 -11.25 9.53 -9.40
N GLU A 244 -11.27 9.81 -8.11
CA GLU A 244 -10.14 9.61 -7.23
C GLU A 244 -10.45 8.54 -6.18
N TYR A 245 -9.39 7.85 -5.78
CA TYR A 245 -9.35 6.92 -4.66
C TYR A 245 -8.20 7.35 -3.76
N HIS A 246 -8.49 7.60 -2.49
CA HIS A 246 -7.45 7.93 -1.51
C HIS A 246 -7.37 6.83 -0.46
N ARG A 247 -6.18 6.33 -0.21
CA ARG A 247 -5.86 5.46 0.92
C ARG A 247 -4.96 6.23 1.90
N ILE A 248 -5.33 6.19 3.17
CA ILE A 248 -4.56 6.84 4.24
C ILE A 248 -4.32 5.81 5.34
N LYS A 249 -3.09 5.31 5.43
CA LYS A 249 -2.63 4.45 6.51
C LYS A 249 -2.04 5.34 7.60
N ILE A 250 -2.49 5.19 8.83
CA ILE A 250 -2.07 6.02 9.97
C ILE A 250 -1.66 5.11 11.10
N GLU A 251 -0.54 5.43 11.72
CA GLU A 251 -0.04 4.73 12.90
C GLU A 251 0.18 5.74 14.02
N VAL A 252 -0.25 5.36 15.23
CA VAL A 252 -0.14 6.17 16.44
C VAL A 252 0.59 5.37 17.51
N GLN A 253 1.81 5.78 17.83
CA GLN A 253 2.68 5.11 18.80
C GLN A 253 2.89 5.97 20.05
N ASP A 254 2.98 5.33 21.20
CA ASP A 254 3.43 5.94 22.45
C ASP A 254 4.93 5.68 22.63
N ARG A 255 5.75 6.74 22.54
CA ARG A 255 7.21 6.68 22.68
C ARG A 255 7.69 7.77 23.62
N ASN A 256 8.47 7.39 24.64
CA ASN A 256 9.20 8.32 25.50
C ASN A 256 8.36 9.50 26.00
N ASP A 257 7.17 9.20 26.52
CA ASP A 257 6.23 10.19 27.03
C ASP A 257 5.62 11.15 25.99
N LYS A 258 5.61 10.73 24.72
CA LYS A 258 5.00 11.46 23.61
C LYS A 258 4.23 10.51 22.71
N LEU A 259 3.10 10.97 22.20
CA LEU A 259 2.45 10.32 21.07
C LEU A 259 3.09 10.81 19.77
N GLU A 260 3.53 9.87 18.96
CA GLU A 260 3.96 10.07 17.58
C GLU A 260 2.85 9.59 16.64
N VAL A 261 2.57 10.38 15.61
CA VAL A 261 1.62 10.01 14.55
C VAL A 261 2.38 9.96 13.23
N SER A 262 2.45 8.78 12.62
CA SER A 262 2.96 8.59 11.26
C SER A 262 1.79 8.32 10.32
N TRP A 263 1.97 8.68 9.05
CA TRP A 263 0.98 8.40 8.02
C TRP A 263 1.64 8.11 6.69
N GLN A 264 0.89 7.41 5.84
CA GLN A 264 1.17 7.19 4.43
C GLN A 264 -0.10 7.53 3.65
N PHE A 265 0.04 8.44 2.70
CA PHE A 265 -1.02 8.79 1.77
C PHE A 265 -0.78 8.10 0.43
N THR A 266 -1.85 7.66 -0.20
CA THR A 266 -1.80 7.16 -1.57
C THR A 266 -3.04 7.56 -2.32
N GLY A 267 -2.86 8.36 -3.36
CA GLY A 267 -3.86 8.72 -4.34
C GLY A 267 -3.80 7.80 -5.55
N LYS A 268 -4.97 7.36 -6.01
CA LYS A 268 -5.17 6.88 -7.37
C LYS A 268 -6.20 7.73 -8.08
N PHE A 269 -6.08 7.82 -9.40
CA PHE A 269 -7.06 8.50 -10.25
C PHE A 269 -7.38 7.64 -11.47
N GLY A 270 -8.57 7.82 -12.03
CA GLY A 270 -8.90 7.28 -13.34
C GLY A 270 -9.94 8.15 -14.02
N SER A 271 -9.93 8.14 -15.35
CA SER A 271 -10.84 8.96 -16.15
C SER A 271 -12.23 8.34 -16.22
N GLY A 272 -13.27 9.15 -16.13
CA GLY A 272 -14.65 8.73 -16.28
C GLY A 272 -15.57 9.91 -16.49
N ILE A 273 -16.59 9.74 -17.34
CA ILE A 273 -17.54 10.83 -17.63
C ILE A 273 -18.70 10.83 -16.63
N LEU A 274 -19.32 9.67 -16.41
CA LEU A 274 -20.53 9.54 -15.56
C LEU A 274 -20.38 8.52 -14.42
N PHE A 275 -19.43 7.60 -14.54
CA PHE A 275 -19.22 6.52 -13.59
C PHE A 275 -17.76 6.46 -13.20
N PRO A 276 -17.45 6.08 -11.94
CA PRO A 276 -16.09 5.75 -11.59
C PRO A 276 -15.56 4.67 -12.54
N PRO A 277 -14.28 4.76 -12.92
CA PRO A 277 -13.68 3.79 -13.82
C PRO A 277 -13.62 2.42 -13.16
N ARG A 278 -13.42 1.38 -13.98
CA ARG A 278 -13.25 0.02 -13.44
C ARG A 278 -11.95 -0.02 -12.62
N ARG A 279 -11.86 -0.94 -11.66
CA ARG A 279 -10.65 -1.10 -10.79
C ARG A 279 -9.34 -1.05 -11.57
N ASN A 280 -9.32 -1.63 -12.76
CA ASN A 280 -8.15 -1.76 -13.62
C ASN A 280 -7.62 -0.44 -14.19
N ASP A 281 -8.43 0.61 -14.21
CA ASP A 281 -8.13 1.86 -14.93
C ASP A 281 -7.63 2.96 -13.98
N TYR A 282 -7.54 2.66 -12.68
CA TYR A 282 -6.94 3.56 -11.70
C TYR A 282 -5.41 3.52 -11.78
N LYS A 283 -4.81 4.70 -11.75
CA LYS A 283 -3.37 4.95 -11.84
C LYS A 283 -2.89 5.70 -10.61
N LEU A 284 -1.64 5.48 -10.19
CA LEU A 284 -1.07 6.19 -9.03
C LEU A 284 -0.91 7.68 -9.33
N VAL A 285 -1.41 8.54 -8.44
CA VAL A 285 -1.22 9.99 -8.60
C VAL A 285 0.27 10.33 -8.47
N GLU A 286 1.04 9.65 -7.61
CA GLU A 286 2.47 9.95 -7.39
C GLU A 286 3.30 9.76 -8.66
N THR A 287 2.87 8.87 -9.55
CA THR A 287 3.54 8.61 -10.83
C THR A 287 3.32 9.74 -11.83
N TYR A 288 2.10 10.29 -11.92
CA TYR A 288 1.71 11.21 -13.00
C TYR A 288 1.62 12.68 -12.55
N TYR A 289 1.31 12.92 -11.28
CA TYR A 289 1.12 14.24 -10.67
C TYR A 289 1.77 14.34 -9.27
N PRO A 290 3.07 14.01 -9.12
CA PRO A 290 3.73 13.92 -7.80
C PRO A 290 3.64 15.20 -6.98
N GLY A 291 3.77 16.37 -7.63
CA GLY A 291 3.66 17.66 -6.95
C GLY A 291 2.26 17.95 -6.39
N ALA A 292 1.21 17.53 -7.10
CA ALA A 292 -0.17 17.71 -6.67
C ALA A 292 -0.48 16.82 -5.46
N GLU A 293 -0.07 15.56 -5.49
CA GLU A 293 -0.23 14.64 -4.36
C GLU A 293 0.52 15.11 -3.12
N LYS A 294 1.81 15.46 -3.26
CA LYS A 294 2.63 15.96 -2.16
C LYS A 294 2.03 17.21 -1.51
N GLN A 295 1.55 18.15 -2.32
CA GLN A 295 0.91 19.36 -1.81
C GLN A 295 -0.41 19.05 -1.10
N TYR A 296 -1.24 18.18 -1.68
CA TYR A 296 -2.52 17.80 -1.10
C TYR A 296 -2.34 17.10 0.25
N GLU A 297 -1.42 16.15 0.32
CA GLU A 297 -1.08 15.44 1.55
C GLU A 297 -0.57 16.43 2.61
N TYR A 298 0.38 17.30 2.27
CA TYR A 298 0.88 18.33 3.17
C TYR A 298 -0.26 19.18 3.75
N ASP A 299 -1.16 19.68 2.90
CA ASP A 299 -2.29 20.50 3.34
C ASP A 299 -3.30 19.73 4.20
N LEU A 300 -3.54 18.46 3.89
CA LEU A 300 -4.41 17.58 4.67
C LEU A 300 -3.84 17.36 6.06
N PHE A 301 -2.59 16.95 6.16
CA PHE A 301 -1.98 16.60 7.44
C PHE A 301 -1.60 17.82 8.28
N LYS A 302 -1.33 18.97 7.66
CA LYS A 302 -1.29 20.25 8.37
C LYS A 302 -2.62 20.53 9.09
N LYS A 303 -3.75 20.37 8.41
CA LYS A 303 -5.07 20.61 9.01
C LYS A 303 -5.44 19.56 10.06
N ILE A 304 -5.06 18.29 9.87
CA ILE A 304 -5.21 17.24 10.90
C ILE A 304 -4.39 17.62 12.14
N THR A 305 -3.15 18.04 11.96
CA THR A 305 -2.27 18.49 13.05
C THR A 305 -2.89 19.65 13.82
N GLU A 306 -3.34 20.69 13.12
CA GLU A 306 -4.02 21.84 13.73
C GLU A 306 -5.30 21.41 14.47
N TYR A 307 -6.06 20.46 13.91
CA TYR A 307 -7.26 19.93 14.55
C TYR A 307 -6.93 19.18 15.84
N LEU A 308 -5.90 18.33 15.83
CA LEU A 308 -5.45 17.58 17.00
C LEU A 308 -4.95 18.49 18.12
N GLN A 309 -4.22 19.56 17.79
CA GLN A 309 -3.73 20.54 18.77
C GLN A 309 -4.85 21.34 19.45
N LYS A 310 -5.99 21.55 18.77
CA LYS A 310 -7.14 22.30 19.29
C LYS A 310 -8.09 21.46 20.14
N GLN A 311 -8.02 20.14 20.03
CA GLN A 311 -8.80 19.25 20.89
C GLN A 311 -8.23 19.32 22.32
N PRO A 312 -9.06 19.32 23.38
CA PRO A 312 -8.61 19.32 24.77
C PRO A 312 -7.83 18.04 25.15
#